data_AF-A0A1F8QIG1-F1
#
_entry.id   AF-A0A1F8QIG1-F1
#
_cell.length_a   1.000
_cell.length_b   1.000
_cell.length_c   1.000
_cell.angle_alpha   90.00
_cell.angle_beta   90.00
_cell.angle_gamma   90.00
#
_symmetry.space_group_name_H-M   'P 1'
#
loop_
_entity.id
_entity.type
_entity.pdbx_description
1 polymer ?
#
loop_
_entity_poly.entity_id
_entity_poly.type
_entity_poly.pdbx_seq_one_letter_code
_entity_poly.pdbx_strand_id
1 'polypeptide(L)'
;MENHPVSLRVLRFASLFALFIMILPLGSIITHQSKDAQILQRYSVSYFAFTIVYLSLLGALLLAAIFMPAIWARFGYRGRRLPVPAAEFLWWIALVASLAFLIFVYNLAQRWSPGREPLFQVALLALFGWINIFIFYLWGTKRTANTIVSILIGAFSILISLVLIEVFLRRVPGLIPSPVVLDAPGGGRYLRKSNYLLDYPIRVGYRFTPMQDRWIQFDQDETGIEGIQGIVGPRQDVQGQKQLLHFVTDENGFLNTPPVNGVDFDVVILGDSFLGRSAEVHIVDEFSKVTGFKTLNLSNSGWGTQTQVEALKLFGVDKEPDWVVLAYFEGNDLWDVVRYEEKKASGLDWIESDIQSASFWDKLIVPRLVNYGAKLVKNRLYPPDYAYPIHLDLGNQDLELAFTSQYVGVLTTTRSQVEQSHNFELVKRAILEAKEISQSMNARFLLVYFPSEPHVYLPYIDSPQVLADITRDAPSIQLNDKSILEMVPRPPDPLLLKQNLDGQVQAVSSFAVENDIDFLDLTPYFQEKAKEGIELYNYSDTHWNNAGHTLAAQILANYITK
;
A
#
# COMPACT_ATOMS: atom_id res chain seq x y z
N MET A 1 39.48 -40.04 -48.88
CA MET A 1 38.03 -39.79 -49.00
C MET A 1 37.34 -40.65 -47.95
N GLU A 2 37.04 -40.07 -46.79
CA GLU A 2 36.19 -40.70 -45.77
C GLU A 2 35.07 -39.70 -45.43
N ASN A 3 33.83 -40.14 -45.61
CA ASN A 3 32.63 -39.36 -45.42
C ASN A 3 32.29 -39.25 -43.92
N HIS A 4 32.40 -38.05 -43.35
CA HIS A 4 31.92 -37.78 -41.99
C HIS A 4 30.41 -37.45 -41.97
N PRO A 5 29.60 -38.09 -41.10
CA PRO A 5 28.14 -37.97 -41.07
C PRO A 5 27.62 -36.70 -40.34
N VAL A 6 28.48 -35.72 -40.08
CA VAL A 6 28.16 -34.55 -39.24
C VAL A 6 27.30 -33.52 -39.98
N SER A 7 27.42 -33.41 -41.31
CA SER A 7 26.66 -32.41 -42.09
C SER A 7 25.15 -32.68 -42.10
N LEU A 8 24.71 -33.95 -42.04
CA LEU A 8 23.29 -34.31 -42.07
C LEU A 8 22.56 -34.01 -40.75
N ARG A 9 23.24 -34.06 -39.60
CA ARG A 9 22.65 -33.74 -38.29
C ARG A 9 22.46 -32.24 -38.10
N VAL A 10 23.38 -31.44 -38.63
CA VAL A 10 23.33 -29.96 -38.60
C VAL A 10 22.22 -29.42 -39.50
N LEU A 11 22.06 -29.97 -40.70
CA LEU A 11 20.93 -29.61 -41.58
C LEU A 11 19.58 -30.01 -40.99
N ARG A 12 19.48 -31.16 -40.31
CA ARG A 12 18.23 -31.59 -39.64
C ARG A 12 17.85 -30.70 -38.45
N PHE A 13 18.82 -30.21 -37.68
CA PHE A 13 18.56 -29.32 -36.54
C PHE A 13 18.13 -27.91 -36.98
N ALA A 14 18.76 -27.36 -38.02
CA ALA A 14 18.35 -26.08 -38.62
C ALA A 14 16.96 -26.15 -39.28
N SER A 15 16.64 -27.29 -39.91
CA SER A 15 15.33 -27.53 -40.50
C SER A 15 14.22 -27.69 -39.46
N LEU A 16 14.50 -28.37 -38.34
CA LEU A 16 13.56 -28.51 -37.21
C LEU A 16 13.32 -27.17 -36.51
N PHE A 17 14.33 -26.31 -36.38
CA PHE A 17 14.19 -24.98 -35.79
C PHE A 17 13.39 -24.03 -36.70
N ALA A 18 13.59 -24.10 -38.03
CA ALA A 18 12.78 -23.36 -39.00
C ALA A 18 11.32 -23.85 -39.06
N LEU A 19 11.08 -25.16 -38.88
CA LEU A 19 9.74 -25.73 -38.79
C LEU A 19 9.03 -25.33 -37.48
N PHE A 20 9.77 -25.19 -36.38
CA PHE A 20 9.25 -24.75 -35.08
C PHE A 20 8.79 -23.28 -35.09
N ILE A 21 9.42 -22.43 -35.90
CA ILE A 21 9.01 -21.03 -36.11
C ILE A 21 7.77 -20.94 -37.02
N MET A 22 7.52 -21.92 -37.89
CA MET A 22 6.36 -21.94 -38.79
C MET A 22 5.07 -22.55 -38.18
N ILE A 23 5.14 -23.19 -36.99
CA ILE A 23 3.98 -23.88 -36.37
C ILE A 23 3.58 -23.23 -35.03
N LEU A 24 3.52 -21.89 -34.97
CA LEU A 24 2.75 -21.19 -33.92
C LEU A 24 1.50 -20.57 -34.54
N PRO A 25 0.34 -20.62 -33.85
CA PRO A 25 -0.94 -20.66 -34.53
C PRO A 25 -1.32 -19.32 -35.16
N LEU A 26 -1.76 -19.38 -36.42
CA LEU A 26 -2.60 -18.39 -37.09
C LEU A 26 -3.93 -18.27 -36.31
N GLY A 27 -3.94 -17.42 -35.29
CA GLY A 27 -5.14 -17.01 -34.58
C GLY A 27 -5.87 -15.93 -35.35
N SER A 28 -6.68 -16.31 -36.33
CA SER A 28 -7.74 -15.47 -36.87
C SER A 28 -9.09 -16.11 -36.56
N ILE A 29 -9.85 -15.54 -35.62
CA ILE A 29 -11.32 -15.58 -35.64
C ILE A 29 -11.82 -14.16 -35.33
N ILE A 30 -12.64 -13.68 -36.26
CA ILE A 30 -13.33 -12.38 -36.29
C ILE A 30 -14.61 -12.51 -35.48
N THR A 31 -14.90 -11.53 -34.60
CA THR A 31 -16.22 -10.87 -34.51
C THR A 31 -16.10 -9.51 -33.80
N HIS A 32 -16.73 -8.50 -34.40
CA HIS A 32 -16.87 -7.08 -34.03
C HIS A 32 -15.87 -6.43 -33.07
N GLN A 33 -15.00 -5.60 -33.65
CA GLN A 33 -14.07 -4.75 -32.91
C GLN A 33 -14.31 -3.26 -33.22
N SER A 34 -14.33 -2.45 -32.17
CA SER A 34 -14.44 -0.99 -32.20
C SER A 34 -13.23 -0.36 -32.93
N LYS A 35 -13.35 0.94 -33.29
CA LYS A 35 -12.26 1.70 -33.94
C LYS A 35 -10.94 1.64 -33.16
N ASP A 36 -10.98 1.51 -31.83
CA ASP A 36 -9.78 1.44 -30.98
C ASP A 36 -9.00 0.14 -31.16
N ALA A 37 -9.69 -0.96 -31.45
CA ALA A 37 -9.06 -2.25 -31.65
C ALA A 37 -8.38 -2.40 -33.02
N GLN A 38 -8.86 -1.68 -34.06
CA GLN A 38 -8.15 -1.60 -35.35
C GLN A 38 -6.86 -0.78 -35.26
N ILE A 39 -6.82 0.24 -34.38
CA ILE A 39 -5.62 1.01 -34.08
C ILE A 39 -4.61 0.10 -33.34
N LEU A 40 -5.06 -0.65 -32.33
CA LEU A 40 -4.25 -1.65 -31.61
C LEU A 40 -3.69 -2.74 -32.52
N GLN A 41 -4.45 -3.18 -33.54
CA GLN A 41 -4.03 -4.24 -34.46
C GLN A 41 -2.97 -3.78 -35.48
N ARG A 42 -3.02 -2.51 -35.95
CA ARG A 42 -1.95 -1.96 -36.81
C ARG A 42 -0.63 -1.77 -36.06
N TYR A 43 -0.71 -1.49 -34.75
CA TYR A 43 0.46 -1.42 -33.89
C TYR A 43 0.95 -2.82 -33.45
N SER A 44 0.11 -3.83 -33.24
CA SER A 44 0.62 -5.17 -32.89
C SER A 44 1.50 -5.79 -34.00
N VAL A 45 1.15 -5.58 -35.27
CA VAL A 45 1.87 -6.13 -36.43
C VAL A 45 3.25 -5.48 -36.62
N SER A 46 3.34 -4.15 -36.53
CA SER A 46 4.62 -3.44 -36.71
C SER A 46 5.61 -3.73 -35.58
N TYR A 47 5.11 -4.09 -34.39
CA TYR A 47 5.91 -4.29 -33.19
C TYR A 47 6.29 -5.77 -32.98
N PHE A 48 5.43 -6.70 -33.43
CA PHE A 48 5.80 -8.11 -33.63
C PHE A 48 6.94 -8.23 -34.64
N ALA A 49 6.87 -7.48 -35.74
CA ALA A 49 7.97 -7.39 -36.71
C ALA A 49 9.27 -6.87 -36.06
N PHE A 50 9.20 -5.83 -35.22
CA PHE A 50 10.37 -5.29 -34.51
C PHE A 50 10.96 -6.28 -33.48
N THR A 51 10.11 -7.03 -32.79
CA THR A 51 10.52 -8.06 -31.82
C THR A 51 11.21 -9.24 -32.52
N ILE A 52 10.68 -9.67 -33.66
CA ILE A 52 11.32 -10.69 -34.52
C ILE A 52 12.67 -10.19 -35.03
N VAL A 53 12.75 -8.95 -35.51
CA VAL A 53 14.01 -8.34 -35.99
C VAL A 53 15.03 -8.27 -34.85
N TYR A 54 14.62 -7.87 -33.65
CA TYR A 54 15.49 -7.80 -32.47
C TYR A 54 15.99 -9.18 -32.02
N LEU A 55 15.10 -10.17 -31.89
CA LEU A 55 15.47 -11.54 -31.51
C LEU A 55 16.34 -12.21 -32.58
N SER A 56 16.13 -11.86 -33.85
CA SER A 56 16.95 -12.33 -34.97
C SER A 56 18.32 -11.68 -34.97
N LEU A 57 18.43 -10.39 -34.63
CA LEU A 57 19.71 -9.70 -34.41
C LEU A 57 20.47 -10.27 -33.22
N LEU A 58 19.77 -10.51 -32.10
CA LEU A 58 20.35 -11.10 -30.90
C LEU A 58 20.83 -12.54 -31.16
N GLY A 59 20.02 -13.34 -31.84
CA GLY A 59 20.35 -14.69 -32.28
C GLY A 59 21.52 -14.71 -33.26
N ALA A 60 21.57 -13.78 -34.22
CA ALA A 60 22.68 -13.65 -35.14
C ALA A 60 23.99 -13.25 -34.44
N LEU A 61 23.93 -12.37 -33.44
CA LEU A 61 25.09 -11.99 -32.62
C LEU A 61 25.57 -13.16 -31.75
N LEU A 62 24.65 -13.96 -31.20
CA LEU A 62 24.95 -15.17 -30.43
C LEU A 62 25.58 -16.26 -31.31
N LEU A 63 25.00 -16.51 -32.48
CA LEU A 63 25.55 -17.44 -33.46
C LEU A 63 26.91 -16.97 -33.97
N ALA A 64 27.08 -15.67 -34.23
CA ALA A 64 28.37 -15.10 -34.57
C ALA A 64 29.39 -15.33 -33.45
N ALA A 65 29.04 -15.08 -32.19
CA ALA A 65 29.94 -15.32 -31.04
C ALA A 65 30.31 -16.80 -30.86
N ILE A 66 29.37 -17.73 -31.09
CA ILE A 66 29.57 -19.18 -30.93
C ILE A 66 30.38 -19.76 -32.10
N PHE A 67 30.09 -19.35 -33.34
CA PHE A 67 30.64 -19.99 -34.54
C PHE A 67 31.83 -19.24 -35.16
N MET A 68 32.06 -17.96 -34.81
CA MET A 68 33.25 -17.21 -35.25
C MET A 68 34.57 -17.95 -34.99
N PRO A 69 34.79 -18.58 -33.81
CA PRO A 69 36.02 -19.34 -33.55
C PRO A 69 36.24 -20.50 -34.55
N ALA A 70 35.17 -21.20 -34.92
CA ALA A 70 35.22 -22.33 -35.86
C ALA A 70 35.42 -21.87 -37.32
N ILE A 71 34.78 -20.76 -37.71
CA ILE A 71 34.93 -20.14 -39.03
C ILE A 71 36.37 -19.62 -39.21
N TRP A 72 36.92 -18.93 -38.21
CA TRP A 72 38.31 -18.45 -38.22
C TRP A 72 39.35 -19.56 -38.25
N ALA A 73 39.13 -20.67 -37.53
CA ALA A 73 40.01 -21.84 -37.58
C ALA A 73 40.06 -22.48 -38.98
N ARG A 74 39.03 -22.27 -39.81
CA ARG A 74 38.92 -22.78 -41.18
C ARG A 74 39.67 -21.92 -42.21
N PHE A 75 39.86 -20.63 -41.95
CA PHE A 75 40.63 -19.69 -42.78
C PHE A 75 42.14 -19.65 -42.42
N GLY A 76 42.67 -20.71 -41.80
CA GLY A 76 44.11 -20.85 -41.53
C GLY A 76 44.63 -20.12 -40.30
N TYR A 77 43.76 -19.45 -39.52
CA TYR A 77 44.12 -18.81 -38.25
C TYR A 77 44.14 -19.81 -37.07
N ARG A 78 44.74 -20.99 -37.27
CA ARG A 78 44.97 -21.93 -36.16
C ARG A 78 46.07 -21.37 -35.27
N GLY A 79 45.70 -20.90 -34.08
CA GLY A 79 46.64 -20.51 -33.01
C GLY A 79 46.74 -19.01 -32.71
N ARG A 80 46.02 -18.13 -33.42
CA ARG A 80 45.93 -16.70 -33.05
C ARG A 80 44.54 -16.41 -32.48
N ARG A 81 44.49 -15.97 -31.22
CA ARG A 81 43.26 -15.49 -30.57
C ARG A 81 42.65 -14.33 -31.39
N LEU A 82 41.33 -14.17 -31.34
CA LEU A 82 40.67 -12.94 -31.80
C LEU A 82 41.46 -11.74 -31.23
N PRO A 83 41.81 -10.72 -32.05
CA PRO A 83 42.35 -9.51 -31.50
C PRO A 83 41.31 -8.99 -30.50
N VAL A 84 41.73 -8.82 -29.24
CA VAL A 84 40.92 -8.34 -28.11
C VAL A 84 39.92 -7.22 -28.49
N PRO A 85 40.26 -6.25 -29.38
CA PRO A 85 39.34 -5.23 -29.85
C PRO A 85 38.03 -5.71 -30.49
N ALA A 86 38.02 -6.84 -31.20
CA ALA A 86 36.84 -7.31 -31.91
C ALA A 86 35.80 -7.94 -30.98
N ALA A 87 36.25 -8.63 -29.94
CA ALA A 87 35.38 -9.15 -28.89
C ALA A 87 34.81 -8.00 -28.05
N GLU A 88 35.66 -7.04 -27.66
CA GLU A 88 35.22 -5.83 -26.94
C GLU A 88 34.16 -5.05 -27.73
N PHE A 89 34.33 -4.91 -29.04
CA PHE A 89 33.39 -4.22 -29.92
C PHE A 89 32.01 -4.89 -30.00
N LEU A 90 31.95 -6.21 -30.15
CA LEU A 90 30.67 -6.95 -30.20
C LEU A 90 29.89 -6.85 -28.88
N TRP A 91 30.58 -6.74 -27.76
CA TRP A 91 29.93 -6.54 -26.47
C TRP A 91 29.45 -5.10 -26.25
N TRP A 92 30.19 -4.10 -26.72
CA TRP A 92 29.69 -2.71 -26.72
C TRP A 92 28.38 -2.61 -27.50
N ILE A 93 28.28 -3.31 -28.64
CA ILE A 93 27.03 -3.40 -29.41
C ILE A 93 25.93 -4.07 -28.58
N ALA A 94 26.21 -5.19 -27.90
CA ALA A 94 25.23 -5.87 -27.06
C ALA A 94 24.75 -5.01 -25.88
N LEU A 95 25.66 -4.26 -25.24
CA LEU A 95 25.34 -3.34 -24.15
C LEU A 95 24.46 -2.18 -24.64
N VAL A 96 24.85 -1.53 -25.75
CA VAL A 96 24.07 -0.44 -26.35
C VAL A 96 22.68 -0.92 -26.80
N ALA A 97 22.60 -2.11 -27.41
CA ALA A 97 21.33 -2.71 -27.80
C ALA A 97 20.44 -3.00 -26.58
N SER A 98 21.02 -3.49 -25.48
CA SER A 98 20.29 -3.76 -24.24
C SER A 98 19.80 -2.47 -23.57
N LEU A 99 20.61 -1.41 -23.59
CA LEU A 99 20.24 -0.09 -23.06
C LEU A 99 19.10 0.54 -23.89
N ALA A 100 19.19 0.47 -25.22
CA ALA A 100 18.17 0.96 -26.13
C ALA A 100 16.85 0.18 -25.98
N PHE A 101 16.92 -1.13 -25.81
CA PHE A 101 15.76 -1.97 -25.52
C PHE A 101 15.09 -1.58 -24.20
N LEU A 102 15.87 -1.26 -23.16
CA LEU A 102 15.31 -0.81 -21.89
C LEU A 102 14.63 0.56 -21.96
N ILE A 103 15.24 1.52 -22.66
CA ILE A 103 14.61 2.82 -22.92
C ILE A 103 13.30 2.62 -23.67
N PHE A 104 13.27 1.70 -24.63
CA PHE A 104 12.05 1.34 -25.35
C PHE A 104 10.99 0.70 -24.44
N VAL A 105 11.35 -0.30 -23.62
CA VAL A 105 10.43 -0.95 -22.68
C VAL A 105 9.91 0.03 -21.62
N TYR A 106 10.76 0.95 -21.13
CA TYR A 106 10.34 2.02 -20.21
C TYR A 106 9.29 2.93 -20.86
N ASN A 107 9.58 3.44 -22.07
CA ASN A 107 8.64 4.29 -22.81
C ASN A 107 7.35 3.55 -23.16
N LEU A 108 7.41 2.23 -23.37
CA LEU A 108 6.25 1.38 -23.60
C LEU A 108 5.42 1.23 -22.31
N ALA A 109 6.06 0.95 -21.17
CA ALA A 109 5.41 0.82 -19.87
C ALA A 109 4.69 2.11 -19.45
N GLN A 110 5.33 3.27 -19.67
CA GLN A 110 4.74 4.59 -19.42
C GLN A 110 3.51 4.90 -20.30
N ARG A 111 3.41 4.31 -21.51
CA ARG A 111 2.33 4.60 -22.46
C ARG A 111 1.14 3.65 -22.41
N TRP A 112 1.31 2.42 -21.92
CA TRP A 112 0.30 1.37 -22.10
C TRP A 112 -0.68 1.19 -20.93
N SER A 113 -0.31 1.50 -19.69
CA SER A 113 -1.24 1.45 -18.54
C SER A 113 -0.48 1.80 -17.26
N PRO A 114 -0.95 2.76 -16.45
CA PRO A 114 -0.58 2.83 -15.04
C PRO A 114 -0.98 1.48 -14.42
N GLY A 115 -0.01 0.65 -14.00
CA GLY A 115 -0.28 -0.64 -13.34
C GLY A 115 0.35 -1.92 -13.93
N ARG A 116 1.06 -1.88 -15.08
CA ARG A 116 1.84 -3.04 -15.58
C ARG A 116 3.33 -2.98 -15.21
N GLU A 117 3.61 -2.70 -13.94
CA GLU A 117 4.95 -2.56 -13.34
C GLU A 117 5.87 -3.81 -13.37
N PRO A 118 5.37 -5.07 -13.32
CA PRO A 118 6.26 -6.24 -13.15
C PRO A 118 7.20 -6.50 -14.33
N LEU A 119 6.75 -6.27 -15.57
CA LEU A 119 7.55 -6.53 -16.77
C LEU A 119 8.74 -5.56 -16.91
N PHE A 120 8.55 -4.30 -16.51
CA PHE A 120 9.62 -3.31 -16.52
C PHE A 120 10.66 -3.62 -15.43
N GLN A 121 10.23 -3.98 -14.24
CA GLN A 121 11.13 -4.40 -13.14
C GLN A 121 11.95 -5.65 -13.53
N VAL A 122 11.34 -6.65 -14.17
CA VAL A 122 12.03 -7.84 -14.67
C VAL A 122 13.04 -7.48 -15.76
N ALA A 123 12.72 -6.56 -16.67
CA ALA A 123 13.66 -6.09 -17.69
C ALA A 123 14.85 -5.33 -17.10
N LEU A 124 14.64 -4.53 -16.05
CA LEU A 124 15.69 -3.81 -15.34
C LEU A 124 16.64 -4.78 -14.63
N LEU A 125 16.09 -5.75 -13.89
CA LEU A 125 16.86 -6.83 -13.24
C LEU A 125 17.67 -7.65 -14.25
N ALA A 126 17.08 -7.94 -15.41
CA ALA A 126 17.76 -8.64 -16.49
C ALA A 126 18.96 -7.84 -17.03
N LEU A 127 18.84 -6.52 -17.24
CA LEU A 127 19.98 -5.68 -17.67
C LEU A 127 21.11 -5.67 -16.64
N PHE A 128 20.79 -5.51 -15.36
CA PHE A 128 21.81 -5.56 -14.32
C PHE A 128 22.50 -6.93 -14.30
N GLY A 129 21.74 -8.02 -14.45
CA GLY A 129 22.31 -9.37 -14.66
C GLY A 129 23.27 -9.43 -15.86
N TRP A 130 22.91 -8.83 -16.99
CA TRP A 130 23.76 -8.77 -18.18
C TRP A 130 25.03 -7.94 -17.99
N ILE A 131 24.98 -6.81 -17.27
CA ILE A 131 26.17 -6.01 -16.93
C ILE A 131 27.14 -6.83 -16.07
N ASN A 132 26.63 -7.59 -15.09
CA ASN A 132 27.44 -8.47 -14.26
C ASN A 132 28.11 -9.59 -15.07
N ILE A 133 27.35 -10.25 -15.95
CA ILE A 133 27.88 -11.28 -16.86
C ILE A 133 28.96 -10.70 -17.78
N PHE A 134 28.76 -9.48 -18.28
CA PHE A 134 29.71 -8.79 -19.14
C PHE A 134 31.02 -8.45 -18.42
N ILE A 135 30.95 -7.94 -17.18
CA ILE A 135 32.13 -7.67 -16.34
C ILE A 135 32.90 -8.97 -16.07
N PHE A 136 32.20 -10.06 -15.73
CA PHE A 136 32.82 -11.38 -15.55
C PHE A 136 33.51 -11.89 -16.81
N TYR A 137 32.87 -11.73 -17.97
CA TYR A 137 33.42 -12.16 -19.25
C TYR A 137 34.68 -11.38 -19.64
N LEU A 138 34.65 -10.04 -19.55
CA LEU A 138 35.81 -9.20 -19.88
C LEU A 138 37.02 -9.57 -19.02
N TRP A 139 36.81 -9.97 -17.77
CA TRP A 139 37.89 -10.27 -16.84
C TRP A 139 38.39 -11.72 -16.90
N GLY A 140 37.52 -12.68 -17.18
CA GLY A 140 37.88 -14.10 -17.36
C GLY A 140 38.84 -14.37 -18.52
N THR A 141 39.01 -13.42 -19.45
CA THR A 141 39.97 -13.53 -20.56
C THR A 141 41.43 -13.22 -20.17
N LYS A 142 41.67 -12.62 -18.99
CA LYS A 142 43.03 -12.37 -18.47
C LYS A 142 43.48 -13.52 -17.56
N ARG A 143 44.46 -14.29 -18.05
CA ARG A 143 44.95 -15.59 -17.53
C ARG A 143 45.59 -15.56 -16.12
N THR A 144 45.53 -14.45 -15.38
CA THR A 144 46.20 -14.25 -14.09
C THR A 144 45.33 -13.59 -13.02
N ALA A 145 44.03 -13.44 -13.25
CA ALA A 145 43.12 -13.06 -12.17
C ALA A 145 42.90 -14.26 -11.25
N ASN A 146 43.50 -14.24 -10.06
CA ASN A 146 43.21 -15.17 -8.96
C ASN A 146 41.70 -15.37 -8.84
N THR A 147 41.22 -16.63 -8.79
CA THR A 147 39.78 -16.97 -8.69
C THR A 147 39.06 -16.16 -7.61
N ILE A 148 39.73 -15.91 -6.50
CA ILE A 148 39.25 -15.06 -5.40
C ILE A 148 38.90 -13.64 -5.88
N VAL A 149 39.77 -13.01 -6.68
CA VAL A 149 39.55 -11.65 -7.19
C VAL A 149 38.37 -11.62 -8.17
N SER A 150 38.21 -12.64 -9.01
CA SER A 150 37.04 -12.75 -9.89
C SER A 150 35.72 -12.91 -9.11
N ILE A 151 35.72 -13.71 -8.03
CA ILE A 151 34.57 -13.84 -7.13
C ILE A 151 34.27 -12.51 -6.45
N LEU A 152 35.29 -11.82 -5.93
CA LEU A 152 35.13 -10.53 -5.27
C LEU A 152 34.57 -9.46 -6.21
N ILE A 153 35.07 -9.38 -7.44
CA ILE A 153 34.54 -8.45 -8.46
C ILE A 153 33.10 -8.79 -8.81
N GLY A 154 32.77 -10.07 -8.94
CA GLY A 154 31.41 -10.53 -9.15
C GLY A 154 30.46 -10.11 -8.03
N ALA A 155 30.83 -10.42 -6.79
CA ALA A 155 30.07 -10.03 -5.62
C ALA A 155 29.92 -8.51 -5.51
N PHE A 156 30.99 -7.75 -5.79
CA PHE A 156 30.97 -6.29 -5.79
C PHE A 156 30.06 -5.72 -6.89
N SER A 157 30.06 -6.31 -8.07
CA SER A 157 29.21 -5.87 -9.19
C SER A 157 27.73 -6.15 -8.90
N ILE A 158 27.41 -7.29 -8.28
CA ILE A 158 26.06 -7.61 -7.80
C ILE A 158 25.64 -6.59 -6.74
N LEU A 159 26.51 -6.30 -5.76
CA LEU A 159 26.23 -5.32 -4.72
C LEU A 159 25.96 -3.92 -5.30
N ILE A 160 26.80 -3.45 -6.23
CA ILE A 160 26.57 -2.17 -6.94
C ILE A 160 25.21 -2.20 -7.66
N SER A 161 24.87 -3.30 -8.32
CA SER A 161 23.60 -3.42 -9.03
C SER A 161 22.41 -3.31 -8.07
N LEU A 162 22.46 -3.99 -6.93
CA LEU A 162 21.42 -3.91 -5.90
C LEU A 162 21.29 -2.48 -5.34
N VAL A 163 22.42 -1.81 -5.09
CA VAL A 163 22.43 -0.41 -4.65
C VAL A 163 21.82 0.51 -5.71
N LEU A 164 22.15 0.32 -6.98
CA LEU A 164 21.59 1.13 -8.08
C LEU A 164 20.09 0.90 -8.24
N ILE A 165 19.61 -0.34 -8.10
CA ILE A 165 18.18 -0.65 -8.12
C ILE A 165 17.47 0.01 -6.93
N GLU A 166 18.02 -0.11 -5.72
CA GLU A 166 17.49 0.52 -4.52
C GLU A 166 17.38 2.05 -4.68
N VAL A 167 18.45 2.69 -5.17
CA VAL A 167 18.45 4.14 -5.45
C VAL A 167 17.40 4.48 -6.52
N PHE A 168 17.30 3.70 -7.58
CA PHE A 168 16.34 3.92 -8.65
C PHE A 168 14.88 3.82 -8.15
N LEU A 169 14.54 2.76 -7.40
CA LEU A 169 13.20 2.57 -6.82
C LEU A 169 12.84 3.71 -5.88
N ARG A 170 13.78 4.23 -5.09
CA ARG A 170 13.55 5.42 -4.24
C ARG A 170 13.30 6.70 -5.02
N ARG A 171 13.88 6.82 -6.23
CA ARG A 171 13.68 8.00 -7.10
C ARG A 171 12.39 7.91 -7.91
N VAL A 172 11.89 6.70 -8.14
CA VAL A 172 10.65 6.45 -8.89
C VAL A 172 9.74 5.52 -8.06
N PRO A 173 9.22 6.02 -6.92
CA PRO A 173 8.46 5.19 -5.97
C PRO A 173 7.16 4.65 -6.57
N GLY A 174 6.62 5.29 -7.61
CA GLY A 174 5.46 4.79 -8.37
C GLY A 174 5.76 3.56 -9.24
N LEU A 175 6.95 2.96 -9.13
CA LEU A 175 7.26 1.62 -9.67
C LEU A 175 7.31 0.56 -8.56
N ILE A 176 6.97 0.91 -7.32
CA ILE A 176 6.97 -0.02 -6.20
C ILE A 176 5.50 -0.41 -5.97
N PRO A 177 5.15 -1.71 -5.96
CA PRO A 177 3.80 -2.14 -5.65
C PRO A 177 3.32 -1.57 -4.32
N SER A 178 2.08 -1.09 -4.24
CA SER A 178 1.52 -0.47 -3.02
C SER A 178 1.69 -1.33 -1.77
N PRO A 179 1.49 -2.66 -1.79
CA PRO A 179 1.74 -3.53 -0.63
C PRO A 179 3.19 -3.45 -0.12
N VAL A 180 4.17 -3.32 -1.02
CA VAL A 180 5.60 -3.21 -0.67
C VAL A 180 5.92 -1.84 -0.06
N VAL A 181 5.26 -0.77 -0.54
CA VAL A 181 5.41 0.57 0.04
C VAL A 181 4.81 0.61 1.45
N LEU A 182 3.63 0.03 1.64
CA LEU A 182 2.91 0.03 2.91
C LEU A 182 3.58 -0.84 3.98
N ASP A 183 4.26 -1.92 3.58
CA ASP A 183 5.11 -2.75 4.45
C ASP A 183 6.43 -2.06 4.88
N ALA A 184 6.79 -0.92 4.27
CA ALA A 184 7.98 -0.17 4.65
C ALA A 184 7.74 0.68 5.93
N PRO A 185 8.79 0.99 6.73
CA PRO A 185 8.67 1.78 7.95
C PRO A 185 7.87 3.08 7.75
N GLY A 186 6.97 3.36 8.70
CA GLY A 186 6.06 4.50 8.63
C GLY A 186 5.07 4.44 7.45
N GLY A 187 4.71 3.23 6.99
CA GLY A 187 3.86 3.03 5.80
C GLY A 187 4.49 3.54 4.51
N GLY A 188 5.83 3.57 4.44
CA GLY A 188 6.57 4.08 3.30
C GLY A 188 6.37 5.57 3.02
N ARG A 189 5.94 6.38 4.01
CA ARG A 189 5.76 7.84 3.83
C ARG A 189 7.03 8.53 3.33
N TYR A 190 8.22 8.01 3.68
CA TYR A 190 9.51 8.51 3.18
C TYR A 190 9.71 8.33 1.66
N LEU A 191 9.05 7.34 1.05
CA LEU A 191 9.02 7.14 -0.40
C LEU A 191 8.03 8.08 -1.09
N ARG A 192 7.06 8.60 -0.33
CA ARG A 192 5.98 9.46 -0.80
C ARG A 192 6.08 10.87 -0.23
N LYS A 193 7.29 11.32 0.14
CA LYS A 193 7.51 12.61 0.83
C LYS A 193 6.90 13.81 0.10
N SER A 194 6.87 13.78 -1.24
CA SER A 194 6.24 14.84 -2.05
C SER A 194 4.72 14.93 -1.93
N ASN A 195 4.06 13.96 -1.28
CA ASN A 195 2.63 14.01 -0.99
C ASN A 195 2.33 14.67 0.37
N TYR A 196 3.35 14.96 1.18
CA TYR A 196 3.18 15.41 2.56
C TYR A 196 3.91 16.72 2.83
N LEU A 197 3.26 17.59 3.60
CA LEU A 197 3.87 18.73 4.25
C LEU A 197 4.14 18.34 5.71
N LEU A 198 5.42 18.25 6.09
CA LEU A 198 5.85 17.92 7.44
C LEU A 198 6.06 19.18 8.26
N ASP A 199 5.82 19.11 9.57
CA ASP A 199 6.21 20.16 10.49
C ASP A 199 7.45 19.77 11.33
N TYR A 200 8.22 20.78 11.70
CA TYR A 200 9.37 20.65 12.57
C TYR A 200 9.54 21.94 13.41
N PRO A 201 9.49 21.86 14.75
CA PRO A 201 9.20 20.67 15.57
C PRO A 201 7.77 20.12 15.34
N ILE A 202 7.56 18.84 15.67
CA ILE A 202 6.25 18.17 15.49
C ILE A 202 5.17 18.89 16.29
N ARG A 203 4.11 19.34 15.58
CA ARG A 203 2.84 19.79 16.16
C ARG A 203 1.70 18.89 15.72
N VAL A 204 1.43 18.86 14.42
CA VAL A 204 0.48 17.97 13.74
C VAL A 204 1.18 16.82 13.01
N GLY A 205 2.52 16.84 12.91
CA GLY A 205 3.36 15.81 12.30
C GLY A 205 3.40 15.91 10.77
N TYR A 206 2.26 15.82 10.12
CA TYR A 206 2.15 15.95 8.68
C TYR A 206 0.73 16.27 8.20
N ARG A 207 0.65 16.99 7.08
CA ARG A 207 -0.57 17.21 6.27
C ARG A 207 -0.30 16.74 4.85
N PHE A 208 -1.32 16.66 4.00
CA PHE A 208 -1.05 16.48 2.58
C PHE A 208 -0.42 17.74 1.98
N THR A 209 0.19 17.60 0.80
CA THR A 209 0.61 18.79 0.06
C THR A 209 -0.63 19.61 -0.31
N PRO A 210 -0.64 20.93 -0.08
CA PRO A 210 -1.79 21.78 -0.42
C PRO A 210 -2.19 21.73 -1.90
N MET A 211 -3.47 22.02 -2.16
CA MET A 211 -4.04 22.21 -3.50
C MET A 211 -3.79 21.03 -4.45
N GLN A 212 -3.76 19.80 -3.92
CA GLN A 212 -3.80 18.60 -4.75
C GLN A 212 -5.21 18.41 -5.31
N ASP A 213 -5.27 18.07 -6.60
CA ASP A 213 -6.47 17.63 -7.30
C ASP A 213 -6.06 16.46 -8.19
N ARG A 214 -6.44 15.24 -7.78
CA ARG A 214 -6.08 14.02 -8.49
C ARG A 214 -7.11 12.93 -8.25
N TRP A 215 -7.17 12.00 -9.20
CA TRP A 215 -7.87 10.74 -9.01
C TRP A 215 -6.91 9.70 -8.45
N ILE A 216 -7.29 9.05 -7.37
CA ILE A 216 -6.56 7.92 -6.79
C ILE A 216 -7.35 6.64 -7.04
N GLN A 217 -6.63 5.56 -7.32
CA GLN A 217 -7.24 4.25 -7.45
C GLN A 217 -7.24 3.57 -6.07
N PHE A 218 -8.42 3.24 -5.59
CA PHE A 218 -8.64 2.49 -4.36
C PHE A 218 -9.05 1.06 -4.71
N ASP A 219 -8.40 0.08 -4.10
CA ASP A 219 -8.61 -1.33 -4.38
C ASP A 219 -8.97 -2.03 -3.07
N GLN A 220 -10.26 -2.35 -2.91
CA GLN A 220 -10.80 -2.92 -1.68
C GLN A 220 -10.21 -4.29 -1.32
N ASP A 221 -9.56 -4.97 -2.27
CA ASP A 221 -8.89 -6.26 -2.05
C ASP A 221 -7.40 -6.12 -1.69
N GLU A 222 -6.78 -4.97 -2.01
CA GLU A 222 -5.32 -4.77 -1.91
C GLU A 222 -4.88 -3.65 -0.95
N THR A 223 -5.80 -2.83 -0.43
CA THR A 223 -5.44 -1.66 0.41
C THR A 223 -5.39 -1.93 1.91
N GLY A 224 -6.08 -2.96 2.39
CA GLY A 224 -6.04 -3.34 3.79
C GLY A 224 -4.76 -4.07 4.19
N ILE A 225 -4.33 -3.88 5.44
CA ILE A 225 -3.13 -4.52 6.02
C ILE A 225 -3.19 -6.04 5.82
N GLU A 226 -4.38 -6.64 5.92
CA GLU A 226 -4.57 -8.09 5.80
C GLU A 226 -4.57 -8.59 4.34
N GLY A 227 -5.08 -7.80 3.40
CA GLY A 227 -4.90 -8.03 1.97
C GLY A 227 -3.41 -7.98 1.58
N ILE A 228 -2.67 -7.02 2.15
CA ILE A 228 -1.21 -6.86 1.95
C ILE A 228 -0.42 -8.04 2.54
N GLN A 229 -0.87 -8.58 3.67
CA GLN A 229 -0.26 -9.75 4.31
C GLN A 229 -0.60 -11.06 3.59
N GLY A 230 -1.64 -11.05 2.76
CA GLY A 230 -2.08 -12.20 1.97
C GLY A 230 -2.85 -13.22 2.80
N ILE A 231 -3.52 -12.77 3.87
CA ILE A 231 -4.35 -13.62 4.73
C ILE A 231 -5.83 -13.60 4.32
N VAL A 232 -6.23 -12.65 3.48
CA VAL A 232 -7.60 -12.49 2.95
C VAL A 232 -7.66 -13.03 1.52
N GLY A 233 -8.59 -13.95 1.27
CA GLY A 233 -8.91 -14.43 -0.07
C GLY A 233 -9.72 -13.39 -0.85
N PRO A 234 -9.62 -13.37 -2.19
CA PRO A 234 -10.41 -12.46 -3.00
C PRO A 234 -11.90 -12.74 -2.85
N ARG A 235 -12.71 -11.69 -2.73
CA ARG A 235 -14.16 -11.78 -2.69
C ARG A 235 -14.73 -11.82 -4.10
N GLN A 236 -15.62 -12.77 -4.39
CA GLN A 236 -16.01 -13.08 -5.78
C GLN A 236 -16.77 -11.95 -6.49
N ASP A 237 -17.51 -11.13 -5.75
CA ASP A 237 -18.35 -10.04 -6.28
C ASP A 237 -17.57 -8.74 -6.56
N VAL A 238 -16.52 -8.47 -5.78
CA VAL A 238 -15.68 -7.27 -5.91
C VAL A 238 -14.30 -7.53 -6.52
N GLN A 239 -13.96 -8.78 -6.84
CA GLN A 239 -12.64 -9.13 -7.38
C GLN A 239 -12.23 -8.26 -8.58
N GLY A 240 -11.20 -7.44 -8.38
CA GLY A 240 -10.66 -6.54 -9.40
C GLY A 240 -11.47 -5.26 -9.65
N GLN A 241 -12.46 -4.96 -8.82
CA GLN A 241 -13.19 -3.69 -8.84
C GLN A 241 -12.36 -2.60 -8.17
N LYS A 242 -11.76 -1.75 -9.00
CA LYS A 242 -10.99 -0.59 -8.57
C LYS A 242 -11.88 0.64 -8.60
N GLN A 243 -12.01 1.30 -7.45
CA GLN A 243 -12.71 2.56 -7.34
C GLN A 243 -11.76 3.71 -7.67
N LEU A 244 -12.25 4.70 -8.41
CA LEU A 244 -11.53 5.95 -8.64
C LEU A 244 -12.09 6.97 -7.65
N LEU A 245 -11.29 7.34 -6.66
CA LEU A 245 -11.66 8.33 -5.67
C LEU A 245 -11.09 9.69 -6.05
N HIS A 246 -11.90 10.73 -5.98
CA HIS A 246 -11.44 12.10 -6.18
C HIS A 246 -10.78 12.60 -4.91
N PHE A 247 -9.45 12.78 -4.98
CA PHE A 247 -8.64 13.25 -3.86
C PHE A 247 -8.33 14.72 -4.06
N VAL A 248 -8.96 15.56 -3.24
CA VAL A 248 -8.77 17.02 -3.28
C VAL A 248 -8.41 17.54 -1.91
N THR A 249 -7.41 18.41 -1.87
CA THR A 249 -6.98 19.07 -0.64
C THR A 249 -7.06 20.59 -0.76
N ASP A 250 -7.38 21.25 0.35
CA ASP A 250 -7.37 22.71 0.45
C ASP A 250 -5.96 23.33 0.50
N GLU A 251 -5.88 24.64 0.71
CA GLU A 251 -4.63 25.40 0.84
C GLU A 251 -3.80 25.01 2.07
N ASN A 252 -4.40 24.28 3.01
CA ASN A 252 -3.79 23.73 4.21
C ASN A 252 -3.51 22.22 4.08
N GLY A 253 -3.77 21.60 2.93
CA GLY A 253 -3.49 20.17 2.76
C GLY A 253 -4.43 19.25 3.54
N PHE A 254 -5.64 19.72 3.87
CA PHE A 254 -6.71 18.89 4.42
C PHE A 254 -7.72 18.50 3.33
N LEU A 255 -8.39 17.37 3.51
CA LEU A 255 -9.39 16.84 2.57
C LEU A 255 -10.70 17.61 2.66
N ASN A 256 -10.76 18.74 1.94
CA ASN A 256 -11.94 19.57 1.79
C ASN A 256 -12.18 19.84 0.29
N THR A 257 -13.43 19.72 -0.15
CA THR A 257 -13.82 19.97 -1.55
C THR A 257 -13.79 21.49 -1.82
N PRO A 258 -12.92 21.99 -2.74
CA PRO A 258 -12.81 23.42 -3.03
C PRO A 258 -14.05 23.99 -3.76
N PRO A 259 -14.27 25.32 -3.74
CA PRO A 259 -13.47 26.32 -3.04
C PRO A 259 -13.91 26.44 -1.59
N VAL A 260 -13.01 26.13 -0.66
CA VAL A 260 -13.15 26.49 0.74
C VAL A 260 -12.83 27.99 0.89
N ASN A 261 -13.58 28.84 0.18
CA ASN A 261 -13.40 30.28 0.21
C ASN A 261 -14.38 30.86 1.24
N GLY A 262 -13.87 31.15 2.43
CA GLY A 262 -14.64 31.76 3.51
C GLY A 262 -13.89 31.71 4.84
N VAL A 263 -14.16 32.67 5.71
CA VAL A 263 -13.68 32.65 7.10
C VAL A 263 -14.67 31.99 8.05
N ASP A 264 -15.94 31.89 7.65
CA ASP A 264 -17.03 31.40 8.51
C ASP A 264 -17.37 29.95 8.16
N PHE A 265 -17.20 29.04 9.13
CA PHE A 265 -17.65 27.65 9.07
C PHE A 265 -18.62 27.38 10.20
N ASP A 266 -19.72 26.67 9.94
CA ASP A 266 -20.67 26.32 11.00
C ASP A 266 -20.11 25.18 11.87
N VAL A 267 -19.31 24.29 11.26
CA VAL A 267 -18.75 23.11 11.91
C VAL A 267 -17.27 22.94 11.59
N VAL A 268 -16.44 22.73 12.61
CA VAL A 268 -15.08 22.21 12.46
C VAL A 268 -15.08 20.76 12.95
N ILE A 269 -14.72 19.82 12.08
CA ILE A 269 -14.63 18.39 12.41
C ILE A 269 -13.17 17.94 12.43
N LEU A 270 -12.80 17.27 13.52
CA LEU A 270 -11.46 16.74 13.81
C LEU A 270 -11.53 15.21 13.78
N GLY A 271 -10.46 14.56 13.32
CA GLY A 271 -10.41 13.10 13.34
C GLY A 271 -9.21 12.55 12.58
N ASP A 272 -9.34 11.31 12.14
CA ASP A 272 -8.25 10.51 11.58
C ASP A 272 -8.53 10.06 10.14
N SER A 273 -8.15 8.82 9.77
CA SER A 273 -8.40 8.27 8.43
C SER A 273 -9.88 7.99 8.14
N PHE A 274 -10.78 7.89 9.12
CA PHE A 274 -12.22 7.73 8.87
C PHE A 274 -12.87 8.97 8.29
N LEU A 275 -12.25 10.14 8.50
CA LEU A 275 -12.59 11.38 7.82
C LEU A 275 -11.75 11.60 6.56
N GLY A 276 -10.99 10.58 6.12
CA GLY A 276 -10.30 10.51 4.84
C GLY A 276 -11.16 9.92 3.71
N ARG A 277 -10.57 9.77 2.51
CA ARG A 277 -11.25 9.18 1.34
C ARG A 277 -11.00 7.66 1.26
N SER A 278 -12.00 6.87 1.66
CA SER A 278 -12.05 5.40 1.49
C SER A 278 -13.19 4.92 0.61
N ALA A 279 -14.07 5.83 0.17
CA ALA A 279 -15.17 5.56 -0.72
C ALA A 279 -15.50 6.82 -1.57
N GLU A 280 -16.36 6.67 -2.58
CA GLU A 280 -16.83 7.80 -3.40
C GLU A 280 -17.60 8.80 -2.54
N VAL A 281 -18.47 8.27 -1.67
CA VAL A 281 -19.19 9.02 -0.66
C VAL A 281 -18.26 9.32 0.51
N HIS A 282 -18.24 10.58 0.95
CA HIS A 282 -17.46 11.04 2.09
C HIS A 282 -18.36 11.67 3.13
N ILE A 283 -18.14 11.33 4.41
CA ILE A 283 -19.01 11.73 5.53
C ILE A 283 -19.16 13.24 5.64
N VAL A 284 -18.09 14.02 5.43
CA VAL A 284 -18.14 15.48 5.58
C VAL A 284 -18.95 16.11 4.45
N ASP A 285 -18.76 15.63 3.21
CA ASP A 285 -19.53 16.09 2.06
C ASP A 285 -21.03 15.76 2.24
N GLU A 286 -21.37 14.53 2.65
CA GLU A 286 -22.77 14.15 2.86
C GLU A 286 -23.41 14.85 4.05
N PHE A 287 -22.68 15.04 5.16
CA PHE A 287 -23.16 15.81 6.30
C PHE A 287 -23.48 17.24 5.89
N SER A 288 -22.58 17.90 5.17
CA SER A 288 -22.76 19.27 4.67
C SER A 288 -23.93 19.37 3.70
N LYS A 289 -24.11 18.36 2.84
CA LYS A 289 -25.22 18.27 1.89
C LYS A 289 -26.58 18.10 2.58
N VAL A 290 -26.66 17.30 3.64
CA VAL A 290 -27.91 17.03 4.37
C VAL A 290 -28.30 18.20 5.28
N THR A 291 -27.33 18.81 5.96
CA THR A 291 -27.58 19.90 6.93
C THR A 291 -27.60 21.29 6.30
N GLY A 292 -26.89 21.47 5.18
CA GLY A 292 -26.59 22.79 4.61
C GLY A 292 -25.43 23.51 5.31
N PHE A 293 -24.81 22.91 6.33
CA PHE A 293 -23.68 23.49 7.05
C PHE A 293 -22.39 23.48 6.23
N LYS A 294 -21.61 24.55 6.37
CA LYS A 294 -20.22 24.61 5.92
C LYS A 294 -19.34 23.92 6.95
N THR A 295 -18.76 22.80 6.56
CA THR A 295 -17.94 21.98 7.44
C THR A 295 -16.47 22.03 7.03
N LEU A 296 -15.59 22.37 7.95
CA LEU A 296 -14.15 22.27 7.79
C LEU A 296 -13.63 20.95 8.34
N ASN A 297 -13.09 20.10 7.48
CA ASN A 297 -12.42 18.86 7.88
C ASN A 297 -10.95 19.11 8.23
N LEU A 298 -10.57 18.89 9.49
CA LEU A 298 -9.20 18.96 9.99
C LEU A 298 -8.72 17.58 10.45
N SER A 299 -8.73 16.62 9.54
CA SER A 299 -8.33 15.23 9.79
C SER A 299 -7.16 14.78 8.93
N ASN A 300 -6.48 13.73 9.39
CA ASN A 300 -5.49 13.03 8.60
C ASN A 300 -5.29 11.59 9.09
N SER A 301 -4.91 10.69 8.18
CA SER A 301 -4.72 9.28 8.51
C SER A 301 -3.65 9.07 9.59
N GLY A 302 -3.90 8.19 10.56
CA GLY A 302 -2.93 7.84 11.62
C GLY A 302 -2.67 8.95 12.63
N TRP A 303 -3.60 9.89 12.76
CA TRP A 303 -3.62 10.86 13.86
C TRP A 303 -4.33 10.28 15.06
N GLY A 304 -3.76 10.50 16.25
CA GLY A 304 -4.48 10.34 17.52
C GLY A 304 -5.01 11.66 18.03
N THR A 305 -5.75 11.59 19.14
CA THR A 305 -6.55 12.70 19.67
C THR A 305 -5.73 13.98 19.93
N GLN A 306 -4.49 13.86 20.38
CA GLN A 306 -3.62 15.02 20.60
C GLN A 306 -3.29 15.78 19.32
N THR A 307 -3.03 15.06 18.23
CA THR A 307 -2.74 15.66 16.92
C THR A 307 -3.97 16.38 16.35
N GLN A 308 -5.15 15.77 16.54
CA GLN A 308 -6.44 16.34 16.15
C GLN A 308 -6.68 17.69 16.88
N VAL A 309 -6.36 17.76 18.17
CA VAL A 309 -6.45 19.00 18.98
C VAL A 309 -5.42 20.05 18.55
N GLU A 310 -4.20 19.66 18.19
CA GLU A 310 -3.22 20.60 17.63
C GLU A 310 -3.68 21.17 16.27
N ALA A 311 -4.38 20.38 15.46
CA ALA A 311 -4.97 20.87 14.22
C ALA A 311 -6.07 21.91 14.49
N LEU A 312 -6.92 21.70 15.49
CA LEU A 312 -7.91 22.69 15.94
C LEU A 312 -7.24 24.02 16.31
N LYS A 313 -6.20 23.98 17.17
CA LYS A 313 -5.46 25.18 17.60
C LYS A 313 -4.88 25.97 16.43
N LEU A 314 -4.41 25.27 15.40
CA LEU A 314 -3.69 25.87 14.28
C LEU A 314 -4.61 26.39 13.17
N PHE A 315 -5.71 25.70 12.92
CA PHE A 315 -6.52 25.89 11.70
C PHE A 315 -8.02 26.04 11.94
N GLY A 316 -8.49 25.79 13.16
CA GLY A 316 -9.91 25.89 13.51
C GLY A 316 -10.28 27.10 14.36
N VAL A 317 -9.34 27.65 15.14
CA VAL A 317 -9.66 28.74 16.09
C VAL A 317 -10.13 30.02 15.40
N ASP A 318 -9.53 30.36 14.27
CA ASP A 318 -9.85 31.57 13.51
C ASP A 318 -11.14 31.44 12.67
N LYS A 319 -11.85 30.31 12.79
CA LYS A 319 -13.06 30.00 12.00
C LYS A 319 -14.36 30.27 12.74
N GLU A 320 -14.28 30.56 14.04
CA GLU A 320 -15.40 30.87 14.93
C GLU A 320 -16.63 29.95 14.71
N PRO A 321 -16.48 28.61 14.79
CA PRO A 321 -17.57 27.72 14.45
C PRO A 321 -18.66 27.65 15.53
N ASP A 322 -19.88 27.27 15.13
CA ASP A 322 -20.94 26.95 16.08
C ASP A 322 -20.67 25.60 16.78
N TRP A 323 -20.02 24.67 16.07
CA TRP A 323 -19.67 23.35 16.57
C TRP A 323 -18.22 22.95 16.29
N VAL A 324 -17.60 22.34 17.29
CA VAL A 324 -16.38 21.55 17.14
C VAL A 324 -16.72 20.09 17.41
N VAL A 325 -16.51 19.24 16.42
CA VAL A 325 -16.78 17.81 16.48
C VAL A 325 -15.44 17.06 16.51
N LEU A 326 -15.19 16.28 17.54
CA LEU A 326 -14.01 15.42 17.67
C LEU A 326 -14.42 13.97 17.42
N ALA A 327 -14.04 13.41 16.27
CA ALA A 327 -14.23 12.00 15.94
C ALA A 327 -13.09 11.17 16.54
N TYR A 328 -13.39 10.43 17.59
CA TYR A 328 -12.50 9.49 18.25
C TYR A 328 -12.69 8.10 17.64
N PHE A 329 -11.65 7.54 17.01
CA PHE A 329 -11.67 6.18 16.49
C PHE A 329 -11.07 5.19 17.48
N GLU A 330 -11.86 4.19 17.83
CA GLU A 330 -11.47 3.22 18.85
C GLU A 330 -10.24 2.40 18.48
N GLY A 331 -10.00 2.18 17.19
CA GLY A 331 -8.95 1.28 16.72
C GLY A 331 -7.53 1.82 16.87
N ASN A 332 -7.31 3.14 16.85
CA ASN A 332 -5.96 3.72 16.91
C ASN A 332 -5.80 4.88 17.91
N ASP A 333 -6.82 5.69 18.22
CA ASP A 333 -6.62 6.97 18.95
C ASP A 333 -5.89 6.79 20.29
N LEU A 334 -6.31 5.79 21.08
CA LEU A 334 -5.70 5.50 22.38
C LEU A 334 -4.26 4.97 22.26
N TRP A 335 -3.81 4.48 21.10
CA TRP A 335 -2.44 4.01 20.85
C TRP A 335 -1.60 5.14 20.25
N ASP A 336 -2.20 5.92 19.36
CA ASP A 336 -1.54 6.98 18.61
C ASP A 336 -1.16 8.17 19.48
N VAL A 337 -1.82 8.41 20.62
CA VAL A 337 -1.40 9.43 21.60
C VAL A 337 -0.03 9.14 22.21
N VAL A 338 0.28 7.88 22.54
CA VAL A 338 1.62 7.53 23.06
C VAL A 338 2.66 7.66 21.97
N ARG A 339 2.34 7.21 20.75
CA ARG A 339 3.21 7.38 19.58
C ARG A 339 3.49 8.86 19.30
N TYR A 340 2.50 9.74 19.47
CA TYR A 340 2.67 11.17 19.30
C TYR A 340 3.68 11.74 20.30
N GLU A 341 3.55 11.44 21.60
CA GLU A 341 4.50 11.88 22.64
C GLU A 341 5.92 11.39 22.38
N GLU A 342 6.09 10.11 22.01
CA GLU A 342 7.40 9.53 21.68
C GLU A 342 8.05 10.24 20.48
N LYS A 343 7.27 10.48 19.41
CA LYS A 343 7.73 11.19 18.22
C LYS A 343 8.12 12.62 18.53
N LYS A 344 7.27 13.34 19.26
CA LYS A 344 7.53 14.72 19.67
C LYS A 344 8.79 14.82 20.54
N ALA A 345 8.97 13.90 21.49
CA ALA A 345 10.14 13.84 22.36
C ALA A 345 11.44 13.49 21.60
N SER A 346 11.36 12.81 20.44
CA SER A 346 12.54 12.47 19.64
C SER A 346 13.27 13.70 19.07
N GLY A 347 12.60 14.84 18.94
CA GLY A 347 13.17 16.05 18.35
C GLY A 347 13.47 15.93 16.85
N LEU A 348 12.87 14.96 16.16
CA LEU A 348 12.93 14.73 14.72
C LEU A 348 11.61 15.11 14.02
N ASP A 349 11.61 15.21 12.70
CA ASP A 349 10.34 15.24 11.95
C ASP A 349 9.64 13.87 11.99
N TRP A 350 8.36 13.84 11.61
CA TRP A 350 7.55 12.63 11.71
C TRP A 350 8.10 11.44 10.91
N ILE A 351 8.63 11.70 9.72
CA ILE A 351 9.21 10.68 8.82
C ILE A 351 10.58 10.23 9.32
N GLU A 352 11.42 11.16 9.74
CA GLU A 352 12.73 10.87 10.32
C GLU A 352 12.59 9.98 11.55
N SER A 353 11.61 10.26 12.41
CA SER A 353 11.29 9.42 13.57
C SER A 353 10.86 8.00 13.17
N ASP A 354 10.00 7.84 12.15
CA ASP A 354 9.60 6.51 11.65
C ASP A 354 10.78 5.69 11.11
N ILE A 355 11.76 6.35 10.52
CA ILE A 355 12.94 5.69 9.97
C ILE A 355 13.97 5.43 11.07
N GLN A 356 14.05 6.27 12.10
CA GLN A 356 15.08 6.16 13.14
C GLN A 356 14.99 4.82 13.89
N SER A 357 13.78 4.39 14.25
CA SER A 357 13.53 3.14 14.98
C SER A 357 13.67 1.88 14.12
N ALA A 358 13.59 2.01 12.79
CA ALA A 358 13.68 0.87 11.88
C ALA A 358 15.11 0.31 11.75
N SER A 359 15.23 -1.01 11.59
CA SER A 359 16.52 -1.64 11.31
C SER A 359 17.07 -1.23 9.93
N PHE A 360 18.36 -1.45 9.69
CA PHE A 360 18.95 -1.21 8.37
C PHE A 360 18.23 -1.99 7.25
N TRP A 361 17.89 -3.26 7.52
CA TRP A 361 17.21 -4.13 6.55
C TRP A 361 15.79 -3.67 6.28
N ASP A 362 15.09 -3.16 7.30
CA ASP A 362 13.71 -2.72 7.15
C ASP A 362 13.56 -1.51 6.25
N LYS A 363 14.63 -0.71 6.15
CA LYS A 363 14.68 0.48 5.31
C LYS A 363 14.84 0.13 3.83
N LEU A 364 15.34 -1.05 3.47
CA LEU A 364 15.63 -1.41 2.08
C LEU A 364 14.35 -1.87 1.36
N ILE A 365 14.18 -1.44 0.11
CA ILE A 365 13.03 -1.78 -0.74
C ILE A 365 13.29 -3.11 -1.45
N VAL A 366 14.51 -3.32 -1.95
CA VAL A 366 14.83 -4.51 -2.78
C VAL A 366 14.52 -5.83 -2.08
N PRO A 367 14.90 -6.07 -0.80
CA PRO A 367 14.52 -7.31 -0.11
C PRO A 367 13.01 -7.49 0.01
N ARG A 368 12.26 -6.41 0.25
CA ARG A 368 10.79 -6.45 0.34
C ARG A 368 10.16 -6.78 -1.00
N LEU A 369 10.66 -6.19 -2.07
CA LEU A 369 10.21 -6.48 -3.43
C LEU A 369 10.48 -7.95 -3.81
N VAL A 370 11.65 -8.48 -3.46
CA VAL A 370 12.00 -9.90 -3.66
C VAL A 370 11.06 -10.79 -2.84
N ASN A 371 10.80 -10.46 -1.57
CA ASN A 371 9.88 -11.21 -0.72
C ASN A 371 8.46 -11.19 -1.28
N TYR A 372 7.98 -10.03 -1.72
CA TYR A 372 6.68 -9.87 -2.36
C TYR A 372 6.57 -10.71 -3.64
N GLY A 373 7.56 -10.65 -4.53
CA GLY A 373 7.60 -11.48 -5.74
C GLY A 373 7.64 -12.98 -5.41
N ALA A 374 8.40 -13.38 -4.38
CA ALA A 374 8.43 -14.76 -3.91
C ALA A 374 7.08 -15.22 -3.36
N LYS A 375 6.38 -14.36 -2.59
CA LYS A 375 5.01 -14.62 -2.12
C LYS A 375 4.04 -14.80 -3.27
N LEU A 376 4.09 -13.93 -4.30
CA LEU A 376 3.22 -14.07 -5.48
C LEU A 376 3.44 -15.40 -6.21
N VAL A 377 4.69 -15.82 -6.40
CA VAL A 377 5.01 -17.11 -7.02
C VAL A 377 4.55 -18.27 -6.14
N LYS A 378 4.82 -18.20 -4.83
CA LYS A 378 4.40 -19.20 -3.86
C LYS A 378 2.88 -19.37 -3.88
N ASN A 379 2.13 -18.28 -3.76
CA ASN A 379 0.66 -18.30 -3.72
C ASN A 379 0.05 -18.81 -5.04
N ARG A 380 0.73 -18.62 -6.18
CA ARG A 380 0.30 -19.20 -7.46
C ARG A 380 0.49 -20.71 -7.54
N LEU A 381 1.56 -21.24 -6.94
CA LEU A 381 1.88 -22.68 -6.95
C LEU A 381 1.16 -23.43 -5.83
N TYR A 382 1.02 -22.77 -4.68
CA TYR A 382 0.42 -23.27 -3.45
C TYR A 382 -0.47 -22.15 -2.91
N PRO A 383 -1.73 -22.07 -3.37
CA PRO A 383 -2.70 -21.10 -2.86
C PRO A 383 -2.71 -21.15 -1.32
N PRO A 384 -2.57 -20.01 -0.64
CA PRO A 384 -2.61 -20.01 0.82
C PRO A 384 -3.98 -20.45 1.30
N ASP A 385 -4.00 -21.12 2.44
CA ASP A 385 -5.21 -21.34 3.20
C ASP A 385 -5.57 -20.01 3.85
N TYR A 386 -6.47 -19.25 3.22
CA TYR A 386 -6.81 -17.91 3.67
C TYR A 386 -7.57 -17.98 4.99
N ALA A 387 -7.25 -17.08 5.92
CA ALA A 387 -7.99 -16.94 7.17
C ALA A 387 -9.36 -16.28 6.96
N TYR A 388 -9.48 -15.51 5.89
CA TYR A 388 -10.67 -14.77 5.48
C TYR A 388 -11.04 -15.07 4.01
N PRO A 389 -12.31 -14.92 3.59
CA PRO A 389 -13.43 -14.36 4.35
C PRO A 389 -13.92 -15.28 5.48
N ILE A 390 -14.43 -14.68 6.54
CA ILE A 390 -15.40 -15.36 7.40
C ILE A 390 -16.80 -15.10 6.84
N HIS A 391 -17.66 -16.11 6.92
CA HIS A 391 -19.06 -16.00 6.52
C HIS A 391 -19.93 -15.70 7.74
N LEU A 392 -20.67 -14.59 7.68
CA LEU A 392 -21.63 -14.20 8.69
C LEU A 392 -23.05 -14.30 8.13
N ASP A 393 -23.77 -15.33 8.55
CA ASP A 393 -25.17 -15.54 8.20
C ASP A 393 -26.09 -14.74 9.15
N LEU A 394 -26.72 -13.68 8.63
CA LEU A 394 -27.72 -12.87 9.33
C LEU A 394 -29.16 -13.26 8.96
N GLY A 395 -29.36 -14.47 8.43
CA GLY A 395 -30.63 -15.05 8.02
C GLY A 395 -31.13 -14.58 6.65
N ASN A 396 -31.03 -13.27 6.37
CA ASN A 396 -31.46 -12.69 5.09
C ASN A 396 -30.29 -12.40 4.13
N GLN A 397 -29.06 -12.37 4.63
CA GLN A 397 -27.83 -12.13 3.89
C GLN A 397 -26.69 -12.91 4.53
N ASP A 398 -25.83 -13.47 3.68
CA ASP A 398 -24.51 -13.99 4.06
C ASP A 398 -23.48 -12.91 3.72
N LEU A 399 -22.76 -12.44 4.72
CA LEU A 399 -21.72 -11.42 4.55
C LEU A 399 -20.34 -12.08 4.58
N GLU A 400 -19.53 -11.80 3.58
CA GLU A 400 -18.10 -12.14 3.56
C GLU A 400 -17.33 -10.98 4.22
N LEU A 401 -16.69 -11.22 5.37
CA LEU A 401 -16.00 -10.21 6.16
C LEU A 401 -14.51 -10.53 6.33
N ALA A 402 -13.68 -9.50 6.46
CA ALA A 402 -12.28 -9.66 6.83
C ALA A 402 -11.80 -8.58 7.81
N PHE A 403 -11.52 -8.99 9.06
CA PHE A 403 -11.11 -8.05 10.11
C PHE A 403 -9.62 -7.80 10.12
N THR A 404 -9.24 -6.56 10.38
CA THR A 404 -7.84 -6.23 10.72
C THR A 404 -7.50 -6.77 12.11
N SER A 405 -6.52 -7.67 12.18
CA SER A 405 -6.08 -8.39 13.39
C SER A 405 -5.74 -7.44 14.55
N GLN A 406 -5.12 -6.30 14.26
CA GLN A 406 -4.83 -5.26 15.24
C GLN A 406 -6.08 -4.80 16.00
N TYR A 407 -7.16 -4.49 15.29
CA TYR A 407 -8.39 -3.96 15.90
C TYR A 407 -9.18 -5.05 16.63
N VAL A 408 -9.08 -6.30 16.17
CA VAL A 408 -9.54 -7.46 16.96
C VAL A 408 -8.82 -7.49 18.31
N GLY A 409 -7.49 -7.35 18.31
CA GLY A 409 -6.69 -7.33 19.53
C GLY A 409 -7.11 -6.22 20.50
N VAL A 410 -7.28 -4.99 19.98
CA VAL A 410 -7.71 -3.82 20.74
C VAL A 410 -9.00 -4.07 21.53
N LEU A 411 -10.00 -4.73 20.94
CA LEU A 411 -11.29 -5.02 21.55
C LEU A 411 -11.24 -6.05 22.69
N THR A 412 -10.09 -6.69 22.92
CA THR A 412 -9.91 -7.57 24.09
C THR A 412 -9.55 -6.81 25.36
N THR A 413 -9.30 -5.49 25.26
CA THR A 413 -8.89 -4.65 26.39
C THR A 413 -10.06 -4.42 27.34
N THR A 414 -9.90 -4.78 28.62
CA THR A 414 -10.94 -4.49 29.63
C THR A 414 -11.09 -2.98 29.85
N ARG A 415 -12.29 -2.54 30.23
CA ARG A 415 -12.54 -1.16 30.68
C ARG A 415 -11.52 -0.70 31.73
N SER A 416 -11.23 -1.54 32.72
CA SER A 416 -10.29 -1.24 33.80
C SER A 416 -8.85 -1.01 33.28
N GLN A 417 -8.39 -1.80 32.30
CA GLN A 417 -7.10 -1.57 31.66
C GLN A 417 -7.07 -0.25 30.89
N VAL A 418 -8.16 0.11 30.19
CA VAL A 418 -8.27 1.42 29.52
C VAL A 418 -8.19 2.54 30.55
N GLU A 419 -9.02 2.50 31.58
CA GLU A 419 -9.10 3.56 32.60
C GLU A 419 -7.79 3.77 33.37
N GLN A 420 -7.02 2.70 33.61
CA GLN A 420 -5.73 2.76 34.31
C GLN A 420 -4.54 3.13 33.41
N SER A 421 -4.76 3.19 32.09
CA SER A 421 -3.67 3.39 31.15
C SER A 421 -3.22 4.85 31.05
N HIS A 422 -1.91 5.05 30.92
CA HIS A 422 -1.32 6.34 30.57
C HIS A 422 -1.83 6.82 29.20
N ASN A 423 -2.07 5.90 28.27
CA ASN A 423 -2.73 6.15 27.01
C ASN A 423 -4.04 6.94 27.20
N PHE A 424 -4.93 6.46 28.06
CA PHE A 424 -6.23 7.09 28.26
C PHE A 424 -6.11 8.41 29.01
N GLU A 425 -5.14 8.55 29.92
CA GLU A 425 -4.82 9.84 30.53
C GLU A 425 -4.44 10.91 29.49
N LEU A 426 -3.68 10.55 28.44
CA LEU A 426 -3.35 11.46 27.35
C LEU A 426 -4.58 11.80 26.49
N VAL A 427 -5.42 10.81 26.17
CA VAL A 427 -6.70 11.03 25.47
C VAL A 427 -7.60 11.98 26.25
N LYS A 428 -7.83 11.73 27.55
CA LYS A 428 -8.67 12.58 28.42
C LYS A 428 -8.19 14.03 28.41
N ARG A 429 -6.87 14.24 28.56
CA ARG A 429 -6.28 15.59 28.52
C ARG A 429 -6.55 16.29 27.19
N ALA A 430 -6.37 15.58 26.07
CA ALA A 430 -6.60 16.13 24.73
C ALA A 430 -8.08 16.51 24.52
N ILE A 431 -9.01 15.65 24.94
CA ILE A 431 -10.46 15.91 24.84
C ILE A 431 -10.87 17.14 25.68
N LEU A 432 -10.39 17.25 26.93
CA LEU A 432 -10.67 18.43 27.76
C LEU A 432 -10.11 19.71 27.14
N GLU A 433 -8.91 19.64 26.55
CA GLU A 433 -8.32 20.79 25.88
C GLU A 433 -9.13 21.21 24.64
N ALA A 434 -9.61 20.27 23.82
CA ALA A 434 -10.54 20.60 22.73
C ALA A 434 -11.84 21.24 23.24
N LYS A 435 -12.39 20.72 24.34
CA LYS A 435 -13.59 21.31 24.98
C LYS A 435 -13.32 22.76 25.39
N GLU A 436 -12.22 23.03 26.09
CA GLU A 436 -11.82 24.36 26.54
C GLU A 436 -11.62 25.32 25.36
N ILE A 437 -10.94 24.88 24.31
CA ILE A 437 -10.75 25.68 23.08
C ILE A 437 -12.10 26.01 22.45
N SER A 438 -12.99 25.02 22.32
CA SER A 438 -14.34 25.20 21.76
C SER A 438 -15.14 26.24 22.53
N GLN A 439 -15.16 26.13 23.86
CA GLN A 439 -15.84 27.09 24.73
C GLN A 439 -15.26 28.50 24.63
N SER A 440 -13.94 28.64 24.43
CA SER A 440 -13.30 29.95 24.25
C SER A 440 -13.75 30.67 22.97
N MET A 441 -14.22 29.91 21.97
CA MET A 441 -14.81 30.42 20.73
C MET A 441 -16.34 30.55 20.81
N ASN A 442 -16.95 30.29 21.98
CA ASN A 442 -18.40 30.15 22.14
C ASN A 442 -19.03 29.04 21.26
N ALA A 443 -18.22 28.04 20.87
CA ALA A 443 -18.64 26.87 20.12
C ALA A 443 -19.11 25.75 21.05
N ARG A 444 -20.07 24.93 20.60
CA ARG A 444 -20.43 23.67 21.26
C ARG A 444 -19.40 22.60 20.92
N PHE A 445 -19.07 21.75 21.89
CA PHE A 445 -18.12 20.65 21.71
C PHE A 445 -18.82 19.30 21.74
N LEU A 446 -18.67 18.51 20.68
CA LEU A 446 -19.23 17.15 20.55
C LEU A 446 -18.10 16.13 20.38
N LEU A 447 -18.08 15.12 21.25
CA LEU A 447 -17.24 13.94 21.11
C LEU A 447 -18.03 12.82 20.41
N VAL A 448 -17.55 12.33 19.28
CA VAL A 448 -18.18 11.24 18.52
C VAL A 448 -17.29 10.01 18.54
N TYR A 449 -17.84 8.88 18.96
CA TYR A 449 -17.14 7.60 19.02
C TYR A 449 -17.38 6.79 17.75
N PHE A 450 -16.30 6.51 17.01
CA PHE A 450 -16.33 5.71 15.79
C PHE A 450 -15.97 4.26 16.11
N PRO A 451 -16.88 3.29 15.87
CA PRO A 451 -16.57 1.88 16.04
C PRO A 451 -15.66 1.37 14.92
N SER A 452 -14.91 0.34 15.25
CA SER A 452 -14.17 -0.51 14.32
C SER A 452 -15.11 -1.56 13.74
N GLU A 453 -14.76 -2.05 12.55
CA GLU A 453 -15.47 -3.14 11.89
C GLU A 453 -15.73 -4.35 12.82
N PRO A 454 -14.74 -4.91 13.54
CA PRO A 454 -15.01 -6.04 14.44
C PRO A 454 -15.99 -5.71 15.57
N HIS A 455 -16.03 -4.49 16.11
CA HIS A 455 -17.01 -4.11 17.14
C HIS A 455 -18.45 -4.11 16.60
N VAL A 456 -18.62 -3.82 15.32
CA VAL A 456 -19.93 -3.85 14.66
C VAL A 456 -20.40 -5.29 14.40
N TYR A 457 -19.52 -6.18 13.93
CA TYR A 457 -19.94 -7.51 13.43
C TYR A 457 -19.70 -8.68 14.40
N LEU A 458 -18.72 -8.62 15.30
CA LEU A 458 -18.46 -9.70 16.29
C LEU A 458 -19.65 -10.05 17.20
N PRO A 459 -20.56 -9.11 17.57
CA PRO A 459 -21.75 -9.47 18.35
C PRO A 459 -22.61 -10.55 17.70
N TYR A 460 -22.54 -10.72 16.38
CA TYR A 460 -23.33 -11.70 15.62
C TYR A 460 -22.60 -13.02 15.36
N ILE A 461 -21.36 -13.17 15.82
CA ILE A 461 -20.54 -14.37 15.62
C ILE A 461 -20.51 -15.17 16.91
N ASP A 462 -21.23 -16.30 16.97
CA ASP A 462 -21.32 -17.16 18.16
C ASP A 462 -20.42 -18.40 18.13
N SER A 463 -19.90 -18.78 16.97
CA SER A 463 -19.08 -19.99 16.84
C SER A 463 -17.74 -19.84 17.56
N PRO A 464 -17.45 -20.67 18.60
CA PRO A 464 -16.17 -20.63 19.30
C PRO A 464 -14.98 -20.91 18.38
N GLN A 465 -15.17 -21.74 17.36
CA GLN A 465 -14.14 -22.03 16.37
C GLN A 465 -13.82 -20.79 15.53
N VAL A 466 -14.84 -20.08 15.05
CA VAL A 466 -14.65 -18.85 14.25
C VAL A 466 -13.97 -17.76 15.08
N LEU A 467 -14.36 -17.61 16.36
CA LEU A 467 -13.68 -16.67 17.27
C LEU A 467 -12.21 -17.05 17.51
N ALA A 468 -11.90 -18.33 17.61
CA ALA A 468 -10.51 -18.81 17.72
C ALA A 468 -9.71 -18.53 16.44
N ASP A 469 -10.33 -18.67 15.27
CA ASP A 469 -9.69 -18.39 13.98
C ASP A 469 -9.42 -16.87 13.81
N ILE A 470 -10.38 -16.02 14.17
CA ILE A 470 -10.25 -14.54 14.15
C ILE A 470 -9.13 -14.06 15.09
N THR A 471 -8.99 -14.67 16.27
CA THR A 471 -7.99 -14.25 17.27
C THR A 471 -6.61 -14.85 17.07
N ARG A 472 -6.48 -15.89 16.23
CA ARG A 472 -5.22 -16.62 16.02
C ARG A 472 -4.05 -15.71 15.67
N ASP A 473 -4.30 -14.72 14.82
CA ASP A 473 -3.30 -13.79 14.30
C ASP A 473 -3.40 -12.38 14.94
N ALA A 474 -4.38 -12.16 15.84
CA ALA A 474 -4.55 -10.91 16.57
C ALA A 474 -3.52 -10.76 17.69
N PRO A 475 -3.02 -9.54 17.99
CA PRO A 475 -2.17 -9.31 19.13
C PRO A 475 -2.97 -9.28 20.44
N SER A 476 -2.35 -9.73 21.53
CA SER A 476 -2.87 -9.49 22.88
C SER A 476 -2.50 -8.09 23.34
N ILE A 477 -3.37 -7.46 24.14
CA ILE A 477 -3.08 -6.18 24.78
C ILE A 477 -2.69 -6.42 26.24
N GLN A 478 -1.61 -5.76 26.68
CA GLN A 478 -1.22 -5.77 28.09
C GLN A 478 -0.87 -4.37 28.57
N LEU A 479 -0.98 -4.17 29.88
CA LEU A 479 -0.51 -2.98 30.56
C LEU A 479 0.92 -3.26 31.04
N ASN A 480 1.89 -2.47 30.59
CA ASN A 480 3.28 -2.63 31.02
C ASN A 480 3.58 -1.91 32.36
N ASP A 481 4.81 -2.01 32.85
CA ASP A 481 5.25 -1.43 34.12
C ASP A 481 5.11 0.10 34.21
N LYS A 482 4.90 0.78 33.07
CA LYS A 482 4.67 2.23 32.98
C LYS A 482 3.19 2.58 32.80
N SER A 483 2.30 1.62 33.00
CA SER A 483 0.87 1.75 32.71
C SER A 483 0.56 2.10 31.25
N ILE A 484 1.42 1.73 30.31
CA ILE A 484 1.15 1.93 28.87
C ILE A 484 0.54 0.64 28.31
N LEU A 485 -0.55 0.78 27.55
CA LEU A 485 -1.11 -0.32 26.77
C LEU A 485 -0.20 -0.63 25.59
N GLU A 486 0.24 -1.87 25.49
CA GLU A 486 1.11 -2.34 24.42
C GLU A 486 0.57 -3.61 23.76
N MET A 487 0.83 -3.72 22.46
CA MET A 487 0.50 -4.91 21.67
C MET A 487 1.61 -5.94 21.81
N VAL A 488 1.24 -7.16 22.15
CA VAL A 488 2.16 -8.29 22.28
C VAL A 488 1.85 -9.29 21.16
N PRO A 489 2.86 -9.80 20.44
CA PRO A 489 2.68 -10.71 19.31
C PRO A 489 2.33 -12.14 19.78
N ARG A 490 1.17 -12.28 20.43
CA ARG A 490 0.58 -13.54 20.85
C ARG A 490 -0.95 -13.42 20.81
N PRO A 491 -1.68 -14.47 20.41
CA PRO A 491 -3.14 -14.43 20.31
C PRO A 491 -3.78 -14.18 21.69
N PRO A 492 -4.82 -13.32 21.78
CA PRO A 492 -5.61 -13.18 22.98
C PRO A 492 -6.52 -14.39 23.20
N ASP A 493 -7.08 -14.53 24.40
CA ASP A 493 -8.14 -15.51 24.66
C ASP A 493 -9.42 -15.09 23.90
N PRO A 494 -9.98 -15.94 23.02
CA PRO A 494 -11.19 -15.63 22.25
C PRO A 494 -12.38 -15.20 23.12
N LEU A 495 -12.45 -15.68 24.38
CA LEU A 495 -13.52 -15.29 25.30
C LEU A 495 -13.47 -13.82 25.71
N LEU A 496 -12.28 -13.20 25.70
CA LEU A 496 -12.11 -11.80 26.06
C LEU A 496 -12.74 -10.86 25.03
N LEU A 497 -12.78 -11.24 23.74
CA LEU A 497 -13.42 -10.41 22.71
C LEU A 497 -14.87 -10.08 23.07
N LYS A 498 -15.65 -11.10 23.46
CA LYS A 498 -17.06 -10.89 23.80
C LYS A 498 -17.27 -10.22 25.14
N GLN A 499 -16.37 -10.48 26.10
CA GLN A 499 -16.49 -9.93 27.45
C GLN A 499 -16.15 -8.43 27.48
N ASN A 500 -15.22 -8.00 26.62
CA ASN A 500 -14.61 -6.69 26.70
C ASN A 500 -14.91 -5.80 25.49
N LEU A 501 -15.76 -6.23 24.57
CA LEU A 501 -16.08 -5.53 23.32
C LEU A 501 -16.39 -4.04 23.56
N ASP A 502 -17.22 -3.76 24.56
CA ASP A 502 -17.66 -2.41 24.90
C ASP A 502 -16.71 -1.68 25.87
N GLY A 503 -15.59 -2.30 26.26
CA GLY A 503 -14.75 -1.83 27.37
C GLY A 503 -14.21 -0.41 27.17
N GLN A 504 -13.79 -0.10 25.94
CA GLN A 504 -13.27 1.22 25.58
C GLN A 504 -14.38 2.27 25.44
N VAL A 505 -15.48 1.96 24.74
CA VAL A 505 -16.62 2.89 24.60
C VAL A 505 -17.24 3.21 25.96
N GLN A 506 -17.32 2.24 26.87
CA GLN A 506 -17.79 2.47 28.24
C GLN A 506 -16.87 3.40 29.03
N ALA A 507 -15.54 3.27 28.87
CA ALA A 507 -14.57 4.17 29.50
C ALA A 507 -14.71 5.60 28.97
N VAL A 508 -14.76 5.77 27.63
CA VAL A 508 -14.91 7.08 26.98
C VAL A 508 -16.24 7.73 27.33
N SER A 509 -17.34 6.96 27.27
CA SER A 509 -18.69 7.44 27.61
C SER A 509 -18.79 7.86 29.07
N SER A 510 -18.25 7.07 30.01
CA SER A 510 -18.24 7.43 31.44
C SER A 510 -17.46 8.73 31.66
N PHE A 511 -16.29 8.86 31.03
CA PHE A 511 -15.49 10.08 31.09
C PHE A 511 -16.24 11.30 30.51
N ALA A 512 -16.94 11.14 29.39
CA ALA A 512 -17.73 12.22 28.80
C ALA A 512 -18.85 12.69 29.73
N VAL A 513 -19.57 11.76 30.36
CA VAL A 513 -20.61 12.08 31.36
C VAL A 513 -20.02 12.80 32.58
N GLU A 514 -18.91 12.29 33.13
CA GLU A 514 -18.24 12.89 34.29
C GLU A 514 -17.77 14.33 34.05
N ASN A 515 -17.49 14.67 32.79
CA ASN A 515 -16.94 15.97 32.40
C ASN A 515 -17.93 16.82 31.61
N ASP A 516 -19.22 16.49 31.60
CA ASP A 516 -20.28 17.25 30.91
C ASP A 516 -19.94 17.53 29.44
N ILE A 517 -19.58 16.48 28.70
CA ILE A 517 -19.25 16.52 27.27
C ILE A 517 -20.41 15.91 26.49
N ASP A 518 -20.93 16.65 25.50
CA ASP A 518 -21.88 16.09 24.53
C ASP A 518 -21.21 14.89 23.83
N PHE A 519 -21.84 13.71 23.92
CA PHE A 519 -21.27 12.45 23.45
C PHE A 519 -22.24 11.73 22.51
N LEU A 520 -21.72 11.28 21.36
CA LEU A 520 -22.44 10.49 20.37
C LEU A 520 -21.68 9.20 20.06
N ASP A 521 -22.25 8.07 20.47
CA ASP A 521 -21.74 6.75 20.14
C ASP A 521 -22.39 6.22 18.86
N LEU A 522 -21.59 5.97 17.81
CA LEU A 522 -22.08 5.42 16.55
C LEU A 522 -22.27 3.89 16.60
N THR A 523 -21.67 3.20 17.57
CA THR A 523 -21.68 1.73 17.70
C THR A 523 -23.08 1.11 17.62
N PRO A 524 -24.08 1.53 18.43
CA PRO A 524 -25.40 0.90 18.40
C PRO A 524 -26.12 1.09 17.05
N TYR A 525 -25.94 2.24 16.40
CA TYR A 525 -26.55 2.51 15.10
C TYR A 525 -25.92 1.66 13.98
N PHE A 526 -24.60 1.50 14.02
CA PHE A 526 -23.87 0.66 13.07
C PHE A 526 -24.23 -0.82 13.26
N GLN A 527 -24.32 -1.30 14.50
CA GLN A 527 -24.79 -2.64 14.81
C GLN A 527 -26.23 -2.87 14.34
N GLU A 528 -27.15 -1.93 14.59
CA GLU A 528 -28.53 -2.03 14.11
C GLU A 528 -28.58 -2.18 12.58
N LYS A 529 -27.81 -1.36 11.83
CA LYS A 529 -27.75 -1.50 10.37
C LYS A 529 -27.06 -2.76 9.90
N ALA A 530 -25.98 -3.19 10.56
CA ALA A 530 -25.32 -4.44 10.26
C ALA A 530 -26.26 -5.64 10.42
N LYS A 531 -27.09 -5.65 11.49
CA LYS A 531 -28.10 -6.69 11.73
C LYS A 531 -29.14 -6.80 10.62
N GLU A 532 -29.41 -5.72 9.89
CA GLU A 532 -30.28 -5.74 8.70
C GLU A 532 -29.61 -6.36 7.45
N GLY A 533 -28.33 -6.75 7.55
CA GLY A 533 -27.52 -7.27 6.44
C GLY A 533 -26.81 -6.19 5.63
N ILE A 534 -26.84 -4.92 6.08
CA ILE A 534 -26.13 -3.84 5.39
C ILE A 534 -24.64 -3.87 5.77
N GLU A 535 -23.80 -4.08 4.77
CA GLU A 535 -22.35 -3.97 4.90
C GLU A 535 -21.93 -2.50 4.94
N LEU A 536 -21.21 -2.08 5.98
CA LEU A 536 -20.86 -0.68 6.25
C LEU A 536 -19.37 -0.38 6.04
N TYR A 537 -18.56 -1.43 5.89
CA TYR A 537 -17.10 -1.38 5.76
C TYR A 537 -16.68 -1.91 4.39
N ASN A 538 -15.45 -1.60 3.98
CA ASN A 538 -14.87 -2.18 2.78
C ASN A 538 -14.35 -3.60 3.12
N TYR A 539 -14.56 -4.56 2.22
CA TYR A 539 -14.36 -5.99 2.51
C TYR A 539 -13.06 -6.38 3.24
N SER A 540 -11.90 -5.87 2.79
CA SER A 540 -10.61 -6.17 3.43
C SER A 540 -9.95 -4.97 4.11
N ASP A 541 -10.70 -3.90 4.34
CA ASP A 541 -10.19 -2.61 4.77
C ASP A 541 -11.04 -2.04 5.93
N THR A 542 -10.36 -1.55 6.97
CA THR A 542 -11.02 -1.06 8.19
C THR A 542 -11.94 0.13 7.99
N HIS A 543 -11.85 0.84 6.86
CA HIS A 543 -12.60 2.07 6.65
C HIS A 543 -13.99 1.80 6.10
N TRP A 544 -14.90 2.73 6.36
CA TRP A 544 -16.26 2.67 5.86
C TRP A 544 -16.33 2.68 4.33
N ASN A 545 -17.31 1.94 3.82
CA ASN A 545 -17.75 2.05 2.43
C ASN A 545 -18.77 3.21 2.29
N ASN A 546 -19.38 3.34 1.11
CA ASN A 546 -20.37 4.39 0.85
C ASN A 546 -21.55 4.38 1.86
N ALA A 547 -22.03 3.20 2.25
CA ALA A 547 -23.15 3.06 3.19
C ALA A 547 -22.76 3.47 4.62
N GLY A 548 -21.55 3.09 5.07
CA GLY A 548 -21.03 3.52 6.38
C GLY A 548 -20.85 5.03 6.48
N HIS A 549 -20.24 5.67 5.47
CA HIS A 549 -20.13 7.14 5.42
C HIS A 549 -21.50 7.83 5.42
N THR A 550 -22.46 7.31 4.64
CA THR A 550 -23.82 7.86 4.58
C THR A 550 -24.52 7.76 5.93
N LEU A 551 -24.45 6.60 6.59
CA LEU A 551 -25.08 6.37 7.89
C LEU A 551 -24.49 7.29 8.96
N ALA A 552 -23.16 7.38 9.05
CA ALA A 552 -22.49 8.26 10.01
C ALA A 552 -22.86 9.75 9.80
N ALA A 553 -22.92 10.21 8.53
CA ALA A 553 -23.34 11.57 8.21
C ALA A 553 -24.78 11.86 8.67
N GLN A 554 -25.71 10.91 8.45
CA GLN A 554 -27.11 11.05 8.87
C GLN A 554 -27.27 11.08 10.39
N ILE A 555 -26.55 10.22 11.12
CA ILE A 555 -26.60 10.19 12.59
C ILE A 555 -26.06 11.51 13.15
N LEU A 556 -24.92 11.98 12.64
CA LEU A 556 -24.31 13.23 13.06
C LEU A 556 -25.21 14.44 12.76
N ALA A 557 -25.79 14.51 11.56
CA ALA A 557 -26.76 15.53 11.16
C ALA A 557 -27.95 15.55 12.13
N ASN A 558 -28.55 14.38 12.37
CA ASN A 558 -29.70 14.25 13.28
C ASN A 558 -29.37 14.63 14.72
N TYR A 559 -28.12 14.50 15.17
CA TYR A 559 -27.71 14.91 16.50
C TYR A 559 -27.56 16.43 16.58
N ILE A 560 -26.84 17.03 15.63
CA ILE A 560 -26.47 18.45 15.66
C ILE A 560 -27.68 19.37 15.37
N THR A 561 -28.63 18.93 14.53
CA THR A 561 -29.80 19.77 14.16
C THR A 561 -30.99 19.63 15.10
N LYS A 562 -30.91 18.80 16.14
CA LYS A 562 -31.90 18.72 17.22
C LYS A 562 -31.63 19.77 18.28
#